data_AF-J5H664-F1
#
_entry.id   AF-J5H664-F1
#
_cell.length_a   1.000
_cell.length_b   1.000
_cell.length_c   1.000
_cell.angle_alpha   90.00
_cell.angle_beta   90.00
_cell.angle_gamma   90.00
#
_symmetry.space_group_name_H-M   'P 1'
#
loop_
_entity.id
_entity.type
_entity.pdbx_description
1 polymer ?
#
loop_
_entity_poly.entity_id
_entity_poly.type
_entity_poly.pdbx_seq_one_letter_code
_entity_poly.pdbx_strand_id
1 'polypeptide(L)'
;MIKKYYDKDCNLDLLKDKTVAIIGYGSQGHAHALNLKESGVKVVVGLKEGSKSVEAAKSQGLTVMNVPDAAKAADIVMMLVPDEISADIYNEQVAPHMKKGNVLMYAHGFNIHYNLVIPSEDIDVIMVAPKGPGHTVRSQYQIGQGVPSLIAVYQDKSGKAKDYALAYASGIGAGRAGILETTFRQETETDLFGEQAVLCGGVTELMKAGFETLVEAGYEPEMAYFECIHEMKLIVDLIVEGGFPKMRNSISNTAEYGDYTAGKKVIGEQTRKAMKEILSDIQDGTFASNFMTEFSSGRKTRFLSTRRKEAEHQSEEVGKELRSMMTWLKK
;
A
#
# COMPACT_ATOMS: atom_id res chain seq x y z
N MET A 1 -6.76 -10.80 -21.31
CA MET A 1 -7.52 -10.11 -20.24
C MET A 1 -7.02 -10.60 -18.89
N ILE A 2 -6.88 -9.70 -17.90
CA ILE A 2 -6.51 -10.08 -16.52
C ILE A 2 -7.61 -10.97 -15.94
N LYS A 3 -7.22 -12.09 -15.33
CA LYS A 3 -8.16 -12.97 -14.61
C LYS A 3 -8.62 -12.29 -13.33
N LYS A 4 -9.91 -12.37 -13.06
CA LYS A 4 -10.58 -11.71 -11.93
C LYS A 4 -11.30 -12.77 -11.09
N TYR A 5 -11.23 -12.62 -9.78
CA TYR A 5 -11.82 -13.53 -8.81
C TYR A 5 -12.59 -12.75 -7.75
N TYR A 6 -13.58 -13.41 -7.18
CA TYR A 6 -14.36 -12.94 -6.03
C TYR A 6 -14.40 -14.04 -4.98
N ASP A 7 -15.07 -13.80 -3.84
CA ASP A 7 -15.17 -14.78 -2.76
C ASP A 7 -15.69 -16.15 -3.23
N LYS A 8 -16.62 -16.19 -4.20
CA LYS A 8 -17.15 -17.43 -4.79
C LYS A 8 -16.10 -18.29 -5.51
N ASP A 9 -14.98 -17.67 -5.91
CA ASP A 9 -13.89 -18.32 -6.64
C ASP A 9 -12.73 -18.69 -5.67
N CYS A 10 -12.88 -18.40 -4.38
CA CYS A 10 -11.87 -18.63 -3.34
C CYS A 10 -12.31 -19.75 -2.39
N ASN A 11 -11.34 -20.44 -1.78
CA ASN A 11 -11.62 -21.46 -0.77
C ASN A 11 -10.85 -21.16 0.53
N LEU A 12 -11.54 -20.53 1.49
CA LEU A 12 -10.96 -20.15 2.78
C LEU A 12 -10.60 -21.35 3.67
N ASP A 13 -11.24 -22.51 3.47
CA ASP A 13 -10.98 -23.72 4.27
C ASP A 13 -9.54 -24.21 4.12
N LEU A 14 -8.84 -23.80 3.06
CA LEU A 14 -7.40 -24.03 2.88
C LEU A 14 -6.53 -23.46 4.00
N LEU A 15 -7.04 -22.48 4.77
CA LEU A 15 -6.33 -21.84 5.88
C LEU A 15 -6.76 -22.36 7.26
N LYS A 16 -7.82 -23.17 7.36
CA LYS A 16 -8.45 -23.54 8.64
C LYS A 16 -7.50 -24.24 9.62
N ASP A 17 -6.70 -25.17 9.11
CA ASP A 17 -5.73 -25.94 9.91
C ASP A 17 -4.32 -25.36 9.83
N LYS A 18 -4.16 -24.17 9.26
CA LYS A 18 -2.87 -23.50 9.10
C LYS A 18 -2.68 -22.40 10.12
N THR A 19 -1.45 -22.25 10.59
CA THR A 19 -1.03 -21.09 11.37
C THR A 19 -0.44 -20.04 10.41
N VAL A 20 -1.00 -18.82 10.43
CA VAL A 20 -0.49 -17.67 9.67
C VAL A 20 0.29 -16.76 10.61
N ALA A 21 1.59 -16.59 10.36
CA ALA A 21 2.39 -15.57 11.01
C ALA A 21 2.35 -14.27 10.22
N ILE A 22 1.93 -13.19 10.88
CA ILE A 22 2.05 -11.83 10.37
C ILE A 22 3.30 -11.20 10.99
N ILE A 23 4.33 -10.97 10.19
CA ILE A 23 5.58 -10.36 10.65
C ILE A 23 5.48 -8.84 10.49
N GLY A 24 5.39 -8.12 11.61
CA GLY A 24 5.13 -6.68 11.64
C GLY A 24 3.66 -6.32 11.96
N TYR A 25 3.46 -5.19 12.64
CA TYR A 25 2.13 -4.72 13.06
C TYR A 25 1.98 -3.21 12.84
N GLY A 26 2.31 -2.78 11.62
CA GLY A 26 2.04 -1.44 11.11
C GLY A 26 0.68 -1.35 10.41
N SER A 27 0.57 -0.45 9.42
CA SER A 27 -0.68 -0.21 8.66
C SER A 27 -1.29 -1.49 8.08
N GLN A 28 -0.54 -2.23 7.25
CA GLN A 28 -1.03 -3.49 6.65
C GLN A 28 -1.06 -4.64 7.66
N GLY A 29 -0.03 -4.78 8.51
CA GLY A 29 0.08 -5.85 9.50
C GLY A 29 -1.13 -5.90 10.45
N HIS A 30 -1.58 -4.75 10.93
CA HIS A 30 -2.80 -4.61 11.74
C HIS A 30 -4.05 -5.11 10.99
N ALA A 31 -4.25 -4.62 9.77
CA ALA A 31 -5.41 -4.96 8.96
C ALA A 31 -5.47 -6.46 8.61
N HIS A 32 -4.36 -7.00 8.11
CA HIS A 32 -4.27 -8.42 7.73
C HIS A 32 -4.51 -9.33 8.93
N ALA A 33 -3.84 -9.07 10.06
CA ALA A 33 -3.97 -9.91 11.25
C ALA A 33 -5.40 -9.95 11.79
N LEU A 34 -6.05 -8.79 11.91
CA LEU A 34 -7.41 -8.72 12.44
C LEU A 34 -8.45 -9.27 11.48
N ASN A 35 -8.35 -8.95 10.18
CA ASN A 35 -9.30 -9.45 9.19
C ASN A 35 -9.20 -10.98 9.07
N LEU A 36 -7.99 -11.54 9.04
CA LEU A 36 -7.81 -13.01 9.02
C LEU A 36 -8.33 -13.69 10.29
N LYS A 37 -8.07 -13.11 11.46
CA LYS A 37 -8.60 -13.61 12.73
C LYS A 37 -10.13 -13.62 12.72
N GLU A 38 -10.77 -12.54 12.25
CA GLU A 38 -12.23 -12.44 12.14
C GLU A 38 -12.80 -13.37 11.06
N SER A 39 -12.01 -13.70 10.04
CA SER A 39 -12.29 -14.75 9.06
C SER A 39 -12.04 -16.18 9.59
N GLY A 40 -11.71 -16.35 10.87
CA GLY A 40 -11.55 -17.67 11.51
C GLY A 40 -10.18 -18.32 11.29
N VAL A 41 -9.19 -17.58 10.79
CA VAL A 41 -7.83 -18.09 10.58
C VAL A 41 -7.01 -17.99 11.87
N LYS A 42 -6.20 -19.01 12.15
CA LYS A 42 -5.28 -18.99 13.30
C LYS A 42 -4.09 -18.06 13.00
N VAL A 43 -4.12 -16.87 13.56
CA VAL A 43 -3.09 -15.83 13.37
C VAL A 43 -2.17 -15.72 14.59
N VAL A 44 -0.87 -15.60 14.34
CA VAL A 44 0.13 -15.13 15.29
C VAL A 44 0.85 -13.90 14.73
N VAL A 45 1.26 -12.97 15.58
CA VAL A 45 1.99 -11.75 15.17
C VAL A 45 3.43 -11.83 15.67
N GLY A 46 4.38 -11.81 14.73
CA GLY A 46 5.81 -11.74 15.03
C GLY A 46 6.28 -10.30 15.10
N LEU A 47 6.80 -9.88 16.25
CA LEU A 47 7.34 -8.54 16.46
C LEU A 47 8.75 -8.60 17.06
N LYS A 48 9.56 -7.59 16.73
CA LYS A 48 10.84 -7.38 17.42
C LYS A 48 10.61 -7.11 18.91
N GLU A 49 11.58 -7.51 19.72
CA GLU A 49 11.59 -7.20 21.15
C GLU A 49 11.50 -5.67 21.38
N GLY A 50 10.72 -5.27 22.39
CA GLY A 50 10.48 -3.85 22.70
C GLY A 50 9.65 -3.09 21.64
N SER A 51 9.01 -3.77 20.69
CA SER A 51 8.12 -3.11 19.73
C SER A 51 6.95 -2.40 20.43
N LYS A 52 6.71 -1.14 20.05
CA LYS A 52 5.58 -0.33 20.58
C LYS A 52 4.20 -0.92 20.24
N SER A 53 4.13 -1.79 19.23
CA SER A 53 2.88 -2.40 18.79
C SER A 53 2.45 -3.63 19.60
N VAL A 54 3.29 -4.14 20.52
CA VAL A 54 2.99 -5.36 21.29
C VAL A 54 1.71 -5.22 22.10
N GLU A 55 1.58 -4.15 22.87
CA GLU A 55 0.39 -3.93 23.70
C GLU A 55 -0.87 -3.70 22.86
N ALA A 56 -0.76 -2.96 21.77
CA ALA A 56 -1.87 -2.76 20.84
C ALA A 56 -2.38 -4.10 20.26
N ALA A 57 -1.48 -4.94 19.73
CA ALA A 57 -1.85 -6.24 19.17
C ALA A 57 -2.46 -7.18 20.23
N LYS A 58 -1.88 -7.25 21.43
CA LYS A 58 -2.43 -8.05 22.54
C LYS A 58 -3.80 -7.56 22.98
N SER A 59 -4.01 -6.25 23.08
CA SER A 59 -5.31 -5.66 23.47
C SER A 59 -6.42 -5.98 22.47
N GLN A 60 -6.07 -6.26 21.21
CA GLN A 60 -6.99 -6.70 20.16
C GLN A 60 -7.11 -8.25 20.10
N GLY A 61 -6.57 -8.92 21.12
CA GLY A 61 -6.67 -10.37 21.34
C GLY A 61 -5.83 -11.20 20.37
N LEU A 62 -4.74 -10.66 19.84
CA LEU A 62 -3.81 -11.42 19.00
C LEU A 62 -2.71 -12.04 19.85
N THR A 63 -2.30 -13.26 19.49
CA THR A 63 -1.10 -13.89 20.05
C THR A 63 0.13 -13.21 19.47
N VAL A 64 0.99 -12.68 20.33
CA VAL A 64 2.23 -12.00 19.94
C VAL A 64 3.44 -12.83 20.35
N MET A 65 4.37 -13.01 19.43
CA MET A 65 5.63 -13.73 19.61
C MET A 65 6.80 -12.88 19.10
N ASN A 66 8.03 -13.28 19.40
CA ASN A 66 9.19 -12.79 18.65
C ASN A 66 9.14 -13.32 17.20
N VAL A 67 9.87 -12.69 16.27
CA VAL A 67 9.84 -13.08 14.85
C VAL A 67 10.29 -14.54 14.61
N PRO A 68 11.40 -15.03 15.21
CA PRO A 68 11.80 -16.44 15.07
C PRO A 68 10.74 -17.45 15.50
N ASP A 69 10.11 -17.25 16.67
CA ASP A 69 9.10 -18.15 17.20
C ASP A 69 7.82 -18.12 16.37
N ALA A 70 7.42 -16.93 15.88
CA ALA A 70 6.29 -16.79 14.98
C ALA A 70 6.54 -17.54 13.66
N ALA A 71 7.73 -17.37 13.06
CA ALA A 71 8.11 -18.06 11.82
C ALA A 71 8.14 -19.59 12.02
N LYS A 72 8.68 -20.06 13.14
CA LYS A 72 8.76 -21.50 13.48
C LYS A 72 7.39 -22.15 13.70
N ALA A 73 6.42 -21.39 14.21
CA ALA A 73 5.07 -21.86 14.49
C ALA A 73 4.14 -21.86 13.26
N ALA A 74 4.55 -21.21 12.17
CA ALA A 74 3.68 -20.93 11.04
C ALA A 74 3.82 -21.90 9.87
N ASP A 75 2.71 -22.10 9.16
CA ASP A 75 2.67 -22.75 7.85
C ASP A 75 2.77 -21.71 6.73
N ILE A 76 2.30 -20.49 7.00
CA ILE A 76 2.30 -19.34 6.10
C ILE A 76 2.90 -18.16 6.85
N VAL A 77 3.95 -17.56 6.30
CA VAL A 77 4.60 -16.38 6.85
C VAL A 77 4.38 -15.19 5.92
N MET A 78 3.67 -14.18 6.39
CA MET A 78 3.41 -12.93 5.66
C MET A 78 4.31 -11.81 6.19
N MET A 79 5.16 -11.28 5.31
CA MET A 79 6.08 -10.18 5.59
C MET A 79 5.37 -8.83 5.42
N LEU A 80 5.12 -8.13 6.53
CA LEU A 80 4.49 -6.79 6.58
C LEU A 80 5.32 -5.82 7.43
N VAL A 81 6.63 -5.92 7.27
CA VAL A 81 7.63 -4.97 7.76
C VAL A 81 8.00 -3.99 6.62
N PRO A 82 8.58 -2.82 6.93
CA PRO A 82 9.07 -1.91 5.90
C PRO A 82 10.04 -2.60 4.92
N ASP A 83 9.92 -2.29 3.63
CA ASP A 83 10.66 -2.97 2.56
C ASP A 83 12.17 -2.92 2.77
N GLU A 84 12.70 -1.80 3.29
CA GLU A 84 14.14 -1.59 3.46
C GLU A 84 14.79 -2.50 4.51
N ILE A 85 14.00 -3.06 5.44
CA ILE A 85 14.50 -3.97 6.49
C ILE A 85 14.01 -5.41 6.29
N SER A 86 13.18 -5.66 5.28
CA SER A 86 12.54 -6.96 5.11
C SER A 86 13.54 -8.06 4.78
N ALA A 87 14.55 -7.77 3.96
CA ALA A 87 15.58 -8.73 3.60
C ALA A 87 16.38 -9.22 4.81
N ASP A 88 16.83 -8.30 5.67
CA ASP A 88 17.59 -8.63 6.89
C ASP A 88 16.74 -9.49 7.85
N ILE A 89 15.50 -9.07 8.10
CA ILE A 89 14.57 -9.83 8.96
C ILE A 89 14.30 -11.22 8.37
N TYR A 90 14.10 -11.30 7.05
CA TYR A 90 13.87 -12.57 6.39
C TYR A 90 15.07 -13.51 6.59
N ASN A 91 16.27 -13.07 6.22
CA ASN A 91 17.48 -13.89 6.23
C ASN A 91 17.87 -14.32 7.64
N GLU A 92 17.77 -13.42 8.63
CA GLU A 92 18.25 -13.68 9.99
C GLU A 92 17.21 -14.40 10.86
N GLN A 93 15.93 -14.10 10.69
CA GLN A 93 14.90 -14.45 11.67
C GLN A 93 13.75 -15.30 11.11
N VAL A 94 13.56 -15.37 9.79
CA VAL A 94 12.45 -16.12 9.18
C VAL A 94 12.94 -17.35 8.44
N ALA A 95 13.85 -17.16 7.47
CA ALA A 95 14.37 -18.21 6.61
C ALA A 95 14.92 -19.43 7.39
N PRO A 96 15.64 -19.28 8.52
CA PRO A 96 16.16 -20.42 9.28
C PRO A 96 15.07 -21.32 9.90
N HIS A 97 13.82 -20.85 9.97
CA HIS A 97 12.72 -21.57 10.60
C HIS A 97 11.64 -22.05 9.63
N MET A 98 11.70 -21.60 8.37
CA MET A 98 10.81 -22.10 7.32
C MET A 98 11.18 -23.53 6.94
N LYS A 99 10.15 -24.34 6.70
CA LYS A 99 10.24 -25.77 6.35
C LYS A 99 9.69 -25.99 4.95
N LYS A 100 10.07 -27.12 4.35
CA LYS A 100 9.49 -27.59 3.07
C LYS A 100 7.97 -27.56 3.11
N GLY A 101 7.36 -26.98 2.08
CA GLY A 101 5.92 -26.82 1.95
C GLY A 101 5.30 -25.67 2.75
N ASN A 102 6.10 -24.86 3.45
CA ASN A 102 5.63 -23.56 3.95
C ASN A 102 5.40 -22.59 2.80
N VAL A 103 4.67 -21.51 3.09
CA VAL A 103 4.38 -20.43 2.15
C VAL A 103 4.99 -19.13 2.68
N LEU A 104 5.83 -18.49 1.87
CA LEU A 104 6.29 -17.12 2.09
C LEU A 104 5.37 -16.17 1.34
N MET A 105 4.88 -15.14 2.02
CA MET A 105 3.99 -14.14 1.45
C MET A 105 4.53 -12.73 1.63
N TYR A 106 4.27 -11.89 0.64
CA TYR A 106 4.47 -10.45 0.68
C TYR A 106 3.17 -9.72 0.33
N ALA A 107 3.08 -8.44 0.70
CA ALA A 107 2.05 -7.52 0.21
C ALA A 107 2.56 -6.50 -0.81
N HIS A 108 3.86 -6.54 -1.11
CA HIS A 108 4.51 -5.79 -2.19
C HIS A 108 5.69 -6.60 -2.72
N GLY A 109 5.92 -6.59 -4.04
CA GLY A 109 6.87 -7.46 -4.69
C GLY A 109 8.34 -7.02 -4.58
N PHE A 110 8.63 -5.82 -4.06
CA PHE A 110 9.95 -5.17 -4.06
C PHE A 110 11.12 -6.10 -3.73
N ASN A 111 11.06 -6.76 -2.57
CA ASN A 111 12.16 -7.58 -2.06
C ASN A 111 12.46 -8.80 -2.93
N ILE A 112 11.42 -9.42 -3.52
CA ILE A 112 11.57 -10.56 -4.42
C ILE A 112 11.97 -10.10 -5.82
N HIS A 113 11.34 -9.03 -6.33
CA HIS A 113 11.55 -8.55 -7.69
C HIS A 113 12.99 -8.04 -7.91
N TYR A 114 13.54 -7.31 -6.95
CA TYR A 114 14.91 -6.78 -7.01
C TYR A 114 15.95 -7.73 -6.39
N ASN A 115 15.60 -9.00 -6.16
CA ASN A 115 16.50 -10.04 -5.64
C ASN A 115 17.18 -9.71 -4.29
N LEU A 116 16.52 -8.91 -3.44
CA LEU A 116 16.99 -8.65 -2.08
C LEU A 116 16.71 -9.85 -1.16
N VAL A 117 15.67 -10.61 -1.48
CA VAL A 117 15.32 -11.87 -0.84
C VAL A 117 15.38 -12.98 -1.87
N ILE A 118 16.17 -14.01 -1.58
CA ILE A 118 16.27 -15.23 -2.38
C ILE A 118 15.65 -16.36 -1.55
N PRO A 119 14.38 -16.72 -1.80
CA PRO A 119 13.69 -17.74 -1.04
C PRO A 119 14.23 -19.14 -1.37
N SER A 120 14.10 -20.07 -0.40
CA SER A 120 14.40 -21.49 -0.63
C SER A 120 13.56 -22.07 -1.77
N GLU A 121 14.13 -22.99 -2.55
CA GLU A 121 13.42 -23.70 -3.61
C GLU A 121 12.38 -24.72 -3.09
N ASP A 122 12.25 -24.93 -1.78
CA ASP A 122 11.36 -25.93 -1.18
C ASP A 122 10.01 -25.36 -0.67
N ILE A 123 9.78 -24.06 -0.83
CA ILE A 123 8.60 -23.34 -0.31
C ILE A 123 7.76 -22.72 -1.43
N ASP A 124 6.51 -22.37 -1.16
CA ASP A 124 5.76 -21.50 -2.07
C ASP A 124 6.12 -20.03 -1.79
N VAL A 125 6.08 -19.19 -2.83
CA VAL A 125 6.31 -17.75 -2.72
C VAL A 125 5.22 -17.02 -3.48
N ILE A 126 4.37 -16.31 -2.76
CA ILE A 126 3.18 -15.65 -3.30
C ILE A 126 3.03 -14.24 -2.76
N MET A 127 2.14 -13.48 -3.36
CA MET A 127 1.82 -12.12 -2.93
C MET A 127 0.32 -11.89 -2.95
N VAL A 128 -0.14 -11.13 -1.95
CA VAL A 128 -1.48 -10.53 -1.90
C VAL A 128 -1.30 -9.06 -1.56
N ALA A 129 -1.50 -8.19 -2.55
CA ALA A 129 -1.24 -6.74 -2.44
C ALA A 129 -2.56 -5.95 -2.51
N PRO A 130 -3.15 -5.55 -1.35
CA PRO A 130 -4.29 -4.66 -1.33
C PRO A 130 -3.94 -3.31 -1.95
N LYS A 131 -4.77 -2.83 -2.89
CA LYS A 131 -4.57 -1.54 -3.56
C LYS A 131 -5.20 -0.42 -2.73
N GLY A 132 -4.67 -0.24 -1.53
CA GLY A 132 -5.06 0.82 -0.61
C GLY A 132 -4.32 0.75 0.73
N PRO A 133 -4.29 1.86 1.49
CA PRO A 133 -3.69 1.89 2.82
C PRO A 133 -4.32 0.88 3.77
N GLY A 134 -3.53 0.31 4.68
CA GLY A 134 -4.01 -0.73 5.61
C GLY A 134 -5.20 -0.30 6.49
N HIS A 135 -5.28 0.95 6.92
CA HIS A 135 -6.46 1.44 7.65
C HIS A 135 -7.75 1.40 6.79
N THR A 136 -7.65 1.59 5.48
CA THR A 136 -8.75 1.41 4.53
C THR A 136 -9.09 -0.07 4.38
N VAL A 137 -8.07 -0.95 4.26
CA VAL A 137 -8.27 -2.40 4.23
C VAL A 137 -9.05 -2.88 5.47
N ARG A 138 -8.70 -2.36 6.64
CA ARG A 138 -9.41 -2.68 7.89
C ARG A 138 -10.83 -2.12 7.92
N SER A 139 -11.00 -0.82 7.70
CA SER A 139 -12.31 -0.17 7.83
C SER A 139 -13.33 -0.69 6.81
N GLN A 140 -12.92 -0.96 5.57
CA GLN A 140 -13.78 -1.55 4.55
C GLN A 140 -14.21 -2.97 4.95
N TYR A 141 -13.29 -3.78 5.48
CA TYR A 141 -13.62 -5.13 5.98
C TYR A 141 -14.68 -5.09 7.08
N GLN A 142 -14.57 -4.16 8.02
CA GLN A 142 -15.49 -4.02 9.17
C GLN A 142 -16.92 -3.66 8.76
N ILE A 143 -17.10 -2.98 7.63
CA ILE A 143 -18.43 -2.63 7.10
C ILE A 143 -18.93 -3.65 6.05
N GLY A 144 -18.32 -4.83 5.99
CA GLY A 144 -18.73 -5.89 5.06
C GLY A 144 -18.29 -5.67 3.61
N GLN A 145 -17.44 -4.67 3.35
CA GLN A 145 -16.83 -4.39 2.05
C GLN A 145 -15.40 -4.95 2.00
N GLY A 146 -14.66 -4.60 0.95
CA GLY A 146 -13.27 -5.00 0.74
C GLY A 146 -12.50 -3.96 -0.06
N VAL A 147 -11.18 -4.09 -0.07
CA VAL A 147 -10.30 -3.32 -0.96
C VAL A 147 -9.88 -4.24 -2.10
N PRO A 148 -9.91 -3.81 -3.38
CA PRO A 148 -9.39 -4.61 -4.48
C PRO A 148 -7.94 -5.00 -4.23
N SER A 149 -7.58 -6.25 -4.52
CA SER A 149 -6.22 -6.75 -4.30
C SER A 149 -5.66 -7.42 -5.54
N LEU A 150 -4.34 -7.35 -5.67
CA LEU A 150 -3.60 -8.14 -6.64
C LEU A 150 -3.10 -9.43 -6.00
N ILE A 151 -3.09 -10.53 -6.75
CA ILE A 151 -2.38 -11.75 -6.38
C ILE A 151 -1.29 -12.05 -7.39
N ALA A 152 -0.17 -12.57 -6.92
CA ALA A 152 0.90 -13.08 -7.78
C ALA A 152 1.52 -14.35 -7.18
N VAL A 153 2.02 -15.21 -8.06
CA VAL A 153 2.80 -16.39 -7.69
C VAL A 153 4.19 -16.21 -8.28
N TYR A 154 5.21 -16.20 -7.44
CA TYR A 154 6.61 -16.20 -7.85
C TYR A 154 7.12 -17.63 -7.97
N GLN A 155 6.79 -18.48 -6.98
CA GLN A 155 7.22 -19.86 -6.91
C GLN A 155 6.06 -20.74 -6.40
N ASP A 156 5.78 -21.83 -7.12
CA ASP A 156 4.77 -22.83 -6.77
C ASP A 156 5.41 -24.21 -6.67
N LYS A 157 5.73 -24.64 -5.46
CA LYS A 157 6.35 -25.94 -5.16
C LYS A 157 5.31 -26.96 -4.69
N SER A 158 4.22 -26.49 -4.09
CA SER A 158 3.14 -27.35 -3.64
C SER A 158 2.11 -27.69 -4.73
N GLY A 159 2.07 -26.92 -5.82
CA GLY A 159 1.01 -26.97 -6.82
C GLY A 159 -0.28 -26.28 -6.36
N LYS A 160 -0.25 -25.58 -5.22
CA LYS A 160 -1.40 -24.91 -4.57
C LYS A 160 -1.12 -23.44 -4.24
N ALA A 161 0.02 -22.88 -4.66
CA ALA A 161 0.43 -21.52 -4.31
C ALA A 161 -0.67 -20.48 -4.63
N LYS A 162 -1.28 -20.60 -5.82
CA LYS A 162 -2.38 -19.72 -6.23
C LYS A 162 -3.63 -19.87 -5.37
N ASP A 163 -3.99 -21.10 -5.00
CA ASP A 163 -5.16 -21.35 -4.17
C ASP A 163 -4.97 -20.76 -2.77
N TYR A 164 -3.75 -20.84 -2.23
CA TYR A 164 -3.40 -20.15 -0.99
C TYR A 164 -3.45 -18.62 -1.13
N ALA A 165 -3.00 -18.06 -2.25
CA ALA A 165 -3.10 -16.63 -2.51
C ALA A 165 -4.56 -16.15 -2.55
N LEU A 166 -5.43 -16.89 -3.23
CA LEU A 166 -6.87 -16.59 -3.30
C LEU A 166 -7.55 -16.76 -1.92
N ALA A 167 -7.25 -17.84 -1.20
CA ALA A 167 -7.78 -18.07 0.14
C ALA A 167 -7.39 -16.95 1.11
N TYR A 168 -6.11 -16.54 1.08
CA TYR A 168 -5.62 -15.43 1.89
C TYR A 168 -6.27 -14.11 1.50
N ALA A 169 -6.36 -13.80 0.21
CA ALA A 169 -6.99 -12.59 -0.30
C ALA A 169 -8.46 -12.49 0.10
N SER A 170 -9.23 -13.57 0.01
CA SER A 170 -10.60 -13.64 0.52
C SER A 170 -10.64 -13.48 2.04
N GLY A 171 -9.72 -14.11 2.77
CA GLY A 171 -9.61 -14.00 4.23
C GLY A 171 -9.36 -12.58 4.75
N ILE A 172 -8.73 -11.70 3.96
CA ILE A 172 -8.59 -10.27 4.28
C ILE A 172 -9.72 -9.39 3.71
N GLY A 173 -10.71 -9.99 3.03
CA GLY A 173 -11.91 -9.35 2.47
C GLY A 173 -11.81 -8.91 1.02
N ALA A 174 -10.70 -9.17 0.32
CA ALA A 174 -10.49 -8.65 -1.04
C ALA A 174 -11.48 -9.24 -2.07
N GLY A 175 -11.94 -10.48 -1.86
CA GLY A 175 -12.92 -11.13 -2.73
C GLY A 175 -14.29 -10.46 -2.77
N ARG A 176 -14.58 -9.53 -1.84
CA ARG A 176 -15.79 -8.71 -1.82
C ARG A 176 -15.76 -7.55 -2.82
N ALA A 177 -14.56 -7.08 -3.17
CA ALA A 177 -14.35 -5.99 -4.12
C ALA A 177 -13.83 -6.47 -5.48
N GLY A 178 -12.97 -7.50 -5.46
CA GLY A 178 -12.38 -8.12 -6.64
C GLY A 178 -10.89 -8.35 -6.46
N ILE A 179 -10.44 -9.52 -6.91
CA ILE A 179 -9.04 -9.96 -6.87
C ILE A 179 -8.54 -10.11 -8.30
N LEU A 180 -7.40 -9.50 -8.63
CA LEU A 180 -6.81 -9.51 -9.97
C LEU A 180 -5.47 -10.25 -9.98
N GLU A 181 -5.27 -11.12 -10.96
CA GLU A 181 -4.00 -11.86 -11.11
C GLU A 181 -2.95 -11.04 -11.85
N THR A 182 -1.74 -11.01 -11.30
CA THR A 182 -0.58 -10.30 -11.84
C THR A 182 0.72 -11.09 -11.58
N THR A 183 1.87 -10.47 -11.82
CA THR A 183 3.20 -10.99 -11.49
C THR A 183 3.88 -10.09 -10.47
N PHE A 184 4.88 -10.60 -9.75
CA PHE A 184 5.71 -9.79 -8.85
C PHE A 184 6.32 -8.57 -9.56
N ARG A 185 6.77 -8.76 -10.81
CA ARG A 185 7.29 -7.69 -11.66
C ARG A 185 6.24 -6.61 -11.93
N GLN A 186 5.07 -7.00 -12.45
CA GLN A 186 4.03 -6.04 -12.81
C GLN A 186 3.53 -5.28 -11.58
N GLU A 187 3.30 -5.98 -10.47
CA GLU A 187 2.89 -5.35 -9.23
C GLU A 187 3.93 -4.34 -8.75
N THR A 188 5.20 -4.75 -8.64
CA THR A 188 6.26 -3.87 -8.14
C THR A 188 6.43 -2.64 -9.02
N GLU A 189 6.60 -2.83 -10.33
CA GLU A 189 6.85 -1.72 -11.26
C GLU A 189 5.66 -0.74 -11.30
N THR A 190 4.42 -1.23 -11.30
CA THR A 190 3.24 -0.37 -11.40
C THR A 190 2.86 0.30 -10.08
N ASP A 191 3.09 -0.35 -8.95
CA ASP A 191 2.84 0.21 -7.62
C ASP A 191 3.79 1.38 -7.36
N LEU A 192 5.10 1.15 -7.53
CA LEU A 192 6.15 2.18 -7.42
C LEU A 192 5.91 3.35 -8.37
N PHE A 193 5.52 3.07 -9.62
CA PHE A 193 5.21 4.13 -10.58
C PHE A 193 3.98 4.93 -10.14
N GLY A 194 2.94 4.24 -9.69
CA GLY A 194 1.70 4.86 -9.23
C GLY A 194 1.94 5.85 -8.10
N GLU A 195 2.65 5.42 -7.05
CA GLU A 195 2.94 6.29 -5.90
C GLU A 195 3.87 7.47 -6.24
N GLN A 196 4.91 7.25 -7.07
CA GLN A 196 5.85 8.31 -7.41
C GLN A 196 5.24 9.34 -8.37
N ALA A 197 4.59 8.89 -9.44
CA ALA A 197 4.16 9.75 -10.53
C ALA A 197 2.75 10.33 -10.35
N VAL A 198 1.88 9.72 -9.53
CA VAL A 198 0.46 10.10 -9.45
C VAL A 198 -0.05 10.18 -8.01
N LEU A 199 -0.08 9.06 -7.27
CA LEU A 199 -0.86 8.90 -6.05
C LEU A 199 -0.25 9.62 -4.83
N CYS A 200 1.07 9.80 -4.82
CA CYS A 200 1.77 10.55 -3.78
C CYS A 200 2.48 11.74 -4.43
N GLY A 201 3.64 11.53 -5.07
CA GLY A 201 4.48 12.62 -5.57
C GLY A 201 3.73 13.55 -6.53
N GLY A 202 3.09 13.00 -7.57
CA GLY A 202 2.35 13.79 -8.55
C GLY A 202 1.23 14.64 -7.95
N VAL A 203 0.34 14.05 -7.14
CA VAL A 203 -0.80 14.78 -6.57
C VAL A 203 -0.36 15.81 -5.53
N THR A 204 0.61 15.50 -4.66
CA THR A 204 1.05 16.45 -3.64
C THR A 204 1.78 17.64 -4.25
N GLU A 205 2.60 17.41 -5.29
CA GLU A 205 3.25 18.52 -6.00
C GLU A 205 2.25 19.37 -6.79
N LEU A 206 1.24 18.75 -7.43
CA LEU A 206 0.18 19.51 -8.12
C LEU A 206 -0.60 20.41 -7.16
N MET A 207 -0.96 19.88 -5.99
CA MET A 207 -1.66 20.62 -4.95
C MET A 207 -0.82 21.79 -4.41
N LYS A 208 0.46 21.55 -4.11
CA LYS A 208 1.40 22.60 -3.66
C LYS A 208 1.58 23.68 -4.71
N ALA A 209 1.86 23.31 -5.96
CA ALA A 209 2.04 24.28 -7.04
C ALA A 209 0.78 25.15 -7.26
N GLY A 210 -0.42 24.56 -7.17
CA GLY A 210 -1.67 25.31 -7.24
C GLY A 210 -1.83 26.28 -6.06
N PHE A 211 -1.58 25.79 -4.83
CA PHE A 211 -1.64 26.60 -3.61
C PHE A 211 -0.65 27.78 -3.66
N GLU A 212 0.62 27.50 -3.95
CA GLU A 212 1.70 28.48 -4.06
C GLU A 212 1.36 29.54 -5.12
N THR A 213 0.89 29.12 -6.31
CA THR A 213 0.50 30.04 -7.39
C THR A 213 -0.56 31.04 -6.94
N LEU A 214 -1.56 30.60 -6.17
CA LEU A 214 -2.62 31.49 -5.67
C LEU A 214 -2.10 32.43 -4.57
N VAL A 215 -1.34 31.90 -3.61
CA VAL A 215 -0.80 32.72 -2.52
C VAL A 215 0.20 33.76 -3.04
N GLU A 216 1.08 33.38 -3.96
CA GLU A 216 2.05 34.31 -4.60
C GLU A 216 1.36 35.40 -5.43
N ALA A 217 0.18 35.11 -5.98
CA ALA A 217 -0.66 36.09 -6.66
C ALA A 217 -1.43 37.03 -5.69
N GLY A 218 -1.32 36.82 -4.38
CA GLY A 218 -1.93 37.65 -3.34
C GLY A 218 -3.33 37.22 -2.91
N TYR A 219 -3.76 35.99 -3.24
CA TYR A 219 -5.00 35.42 -2.69
C TYR A 219 -4.79 34.91 -1.26
N GLU A 220 -5.85 34.90 -0.47
CA GLU A 220 -5.81 34.39 0.91
C GLU A 220 -5.42 32.89 0.96
N PRO A 221 -4.51 32.48 1.85
CA PRO A 221 -4.07 31.08 1.95
C PRO A 221 -5.21 30.09 2.22
N GLU A 222 -6.23 30.48 2.98
CA GLU A 222 -7.40 29.63 3.25
C GLU A 222 -8.18 29.35 1.98
N MET A 223 -8.35 30.35 1.11
CA MET A 223 -9.01 30.17 -0.19
C MET A 223 -8.18 29.25 -1.09
N ALA A 224 -6.86 29.45 -1.14
CA ALA A 224 -5.98 28.58 -1.89
C ALA A 224 -6.02 27.12 -1.39
N TYR A 225 -6.12 26.93 -0.07
CA TYR A 225 -6.25 25.59 0.53
C TYR A 225 -7.56 24.92 0.12
N PHE A 226 -8.69 25.63 0.16
CA PHE A 226 -9.98 25.07 -0.24
C PHE A 226 -9.95 24.62 -1.71
N GLU A 227 -9.54 25.51 -2.60
CA GLU A 227 -9.57 25.30 -4.05
C GLU A 227 -8.56 24.25 -4.53
N CYS A 228 -7.34 24.24 -3.97
CA CYS A 228 -6.26 23.38 -4.48
C CYS A 228 -6.09 22.06 -3.72
N ILE A 229 -6.56 21.96 -2.47
CA ILE A 229 -6.33 20.79 -1.62
C ILE A 229 -7.64 20.15 -1.16
N HIS A 230 -8.53 20.92 -0.54
CA HIS A 230 -9.75 20.37 0.08
C HIS A 230 -10.70 19.76 -0.95
N GLU A 231 -11.03 20.52 -2.00
CA GLU A 231 -12.02 20.10 -3.01
C GLU A 231 -11.55 18.94 -3.88
N MET A 232 -10.23 18.65 -3.92
CA MET A 232 -9.71 17.51 -4.65
C MET A 232 -10.35 16.19 -4.20
N LYS A 233 -10.65 16.04 -2.90
CA LYS A 233 -11.34 14.86 -2.40
C LYS A 233 -12.70 14.66 -3.09
N LEU A 234 -13.48 15.73 -3.25
CA LEU A 234 -14.83 15.68 -3.82
C LEU A 234 -14.77 15.27 -5.31
N ILE A 235 -13.81 15.83 -6.04
CA ILE A 235 -13.59 15.48 -7.46
C ILE A 235 -13.15 14.01 -7.60
N VAL A 236 -12.22 13.56 -6.76
CA VAL A 236 -11.76 12.16 -6.79
C VAL A 236 -12.87 11.19 -6.38
N ASP A 237 -13.69 11.52 -5.40
CA ASP A 237 -14.84 10.69 -4.99
C ASP A 237 -15.81 10.49 -6.19
N LEU A 238 -16.15 11.54 -6.94
CA LEU A 238 -16.98 11.43 -8.15
C LEU A 238 -16.37 10.52 -9.23
N ILE A 239 -15.05 10.58 -9.40
CA ILE A 239 -14.32 9.72 -10.35
C ILE A 239 -14.36 8.26 -9.89
N VAL A 240 -14.20 8.00 -8.59
CA VAL A 240 -14.29 6.64 -8.04
C VAL A 240 -15.70 6.08 -8.21
N GLU A 241 -16.73 6.90 -8.02
CA GLU A 241 -18.12 6.46 -8.12
C GLU A 241 -18.60 6.19 -9.56
N GLY A 242 -18.03 6.82 -10.58
CA GLY A 242 -18.55 6.70 -11.96
C GLY A 242 -17.64 7.16 -13.08
N GLY A 243 -16.35 7.31 -12.81
CA GLY A 243 -15.33 7.73 -13.78
C GLY A 243 -15.42 9.21 -14.17
N PHE A 244 -14.53 9.60 -15.09
CA PHE A 244 -14.48 10.97 -15.60
C PHE A 244 -15.81 11.50 -16.17
N PRO A 245 -16.65 10.69 -16.86
CA PRO A 245 -17.94 11.16 -17.34
C PRO A 245 -18.88 11.59 -16.19
N LYS A 246 -18.95 10.82 -15.09
CA LYS A 246 -19.77 11.20 -13.93
C LYS A 246 -19.26 12.49 -13.30
N MET A 247 -17.94 12.60 -13.10
CA MET A 247 -17.32 13.80 -12.57
C MET A 247 -17.66 15.03 -13.43
N ARG A 248 -17.46 14.95 -14.76
CA ARG A 248 -17.72 16.06 -15.69
C ARG A 248 -19.19 16.44 -15.79
N ASN A 249 -20.08 15.46 -15.73
CA ASN A 249 -21.52 15.72 -15.68
C ASN A 249 -21.98 16.37 -14.36
N SER A 250 -21.18 16.29 -13.29
CA SER A 250 -21.51 16.83 -11.98
C SER A 250 -20.99 18.26 -11.74
N ILE A 251 -19.95 18.65 -12.47
CA ILE A 251 -19.38 20.01 -12.41
C ILE A 251 -20.10 20.96 -13.39
N SER A 252 -19.84 22.27 -13.28
CA SER A 252 -20.42 23.24 -14.21
C SER A 252 -19.76 23.17 -15.60
N ASN A 253 -20.48 23.60 -16.63
CA ASN A 253 -19.93 23.70 -18.00
C ASN A 253 -18.67 24.57 -18.07
N THR A 254 -18.56 25.60 -17.21
CA THR A 254 -17.36 26.44 -17.10
C THR A 254 -16.17 25.64 -16.59
N ALA A 255 -16.36 24.82 -15.56
CA ALA A 255 -15.31 23.95 -15.03
C ALA A 255 -14.91 22.86 -16.03
N GLU A 256 -15.88 22.24 -16.72
CA GLU A 256 -15.60 21.23 -17.75
C GLU A 256 -14.80 21.82 -18.94
N TYR A 257 -15.18 23.01 -19.42
CA TYR A 257 -14.41 23.73 -20.44
C TYR A 257 -12.98 24.07 -19.95
N GLY A 258 -12.85 24.46 -18.68
CA GLY A 258 -11.57 24.69 -18.01
C GLY A 258 -10.69 23.44 -17.97
N ASP A 259 -11.23 22.29 -17.56
CA ASP A 259 -10.55 20.98 -17.57
C ASP A 259 -9.96 20.69 -18.96
N TYR A 260 -10.78 20.72 -20.01
CA TYR A 260 -10.34 20.39 -21.37
C TYR A 260 -9.22 21.29 -21.90
N THR A 261 -9.21 22.57 -21.52
CA THR A 261 -8.29 23.57 -22.06
C THR A 261 -7.03 23.76 -21.22
N ALA A 262 -7.12 23.65 -19.89
CA ALA A 262 -6.01 23.84 -18.97
C ALA A 262 -5.26 22.53 -18.68
N GLY A 263 -5.94 21.38 -18.62
CA GLY A 263 -5.34 20.11 -18.17
C GLY A 263 -4.10 19.70 -18.96
N LYS A 264 -4.10 19.87 -20.29
CA LYS A 264 -2.93 19.56 -21.15
C LYS A 264 -1.82 20.60 -21.07
N LYS A 265 -2.10 21.81 -20.58
CA LYS A 265 -1.08 22.84 -20.34
C LYS A 265 -0.29 22.52 -19.07
N VAL A 266 -0.98 22.07 -18.03
CA VAL A 266 -0.36 21.63 -16.77
C VAL A 266 0.33 20.27 -16.95
N ILE A 267 -0.37 19.29 -17.55
CA ILE A 267 0.14 17.94 -17.81
C ILE A 267 0.52 17.80 -19.29
N GLY A 268 1.59 18.51 -19.66
CA GLY A 268 2.13 18.60 -21.02
C GLY A 268 3.12 17.49 -21.39
N GLU A 269 3.86 17.70 -22.48
CA GLU A 269 4.88 16.76 -22.97
C GLU A 269 6.00 16.51 -21.94
N GLN A 270 6.46 17.57 -21.27
CA GLN A 270 7.52 17.47 -20.26
C GLN A 270 7.11 16.59 -19.08
N THR A 271 5.89 16.75 -18.55
CA THR A 271 5.36 15.91 -17.46
C THR A 271 5.29 14.44 -17.90
N ARG A 272 4.83 14.19 -19.13
CA ARG A 272 4.76 12.83 -19.69
C ARG A 272 6.14 12.22 -19.94
N LYS A 273 7.15 13.04 -20.25
CA LYS A 273 8.54 12.62 -20.37
C LYS A 273 9.09 12.22 -19.00
N ALA A 274 8.89 13.05 -17.98
CA ALA A 274 9.30 12.73 -16.61
C ALA A 274 8.67 11.43 -16.09
N MET A 275 7.38 11.20 -16.38
CA MET A 275 6.73 9.92 -16.04
C MET A 275 7.42 8.72 -16.70
N LYS A 276 7.87 8.83 -17.96
CA LYS A 276 8.60 7.74 -18.62
C LYS A 276 9.98 7.52 -18.01
N GLU A 277 10.66 8.59 -17.61
CA GLU A 277 11.96 8.52 -16.94
C GLU A 277 11.81 7.84 -15.56
N ILE A 278 10.82 8.23 -14.76
CA ILE A 278 10.47 7.57 -13.48
C ILE A 278 10.22 6.07 -13.69
N LEU A 279 9.43 5.70 -14.71
CA LEU A 279 9.18 4.29 -14.99
C LEU A 279 10.47 3.54 -15.39
N SER A 280 11.35 4.18 -16.16
CA SER A 280 12.65 3.60 -16.54
C SER A 280 13.51 3.34 -15.30
N ASP A 281 13.63 4.31 -14.40
CA ASP A 281 14.43 4.19 -13.17
C ASP A 281 13.88 3.11 -12.22
N ILE A 282 12.58 2.85 -12.26
CA ILE A 282 11.96 1.73 -11.54
C ILE A 282 12.33 0.40 -12.20
N GLN A 283 12.19 0.31 -13.52
CA GLN A 283 12.38 -0.92 -14.28
C GLN A 283 13.84 -1.39 -14.33
N ASP A 284 14.80 -0.47 -14.31
CA ASP A 284 16.23 -0.79 -14.31
C ASP A 284 16.84 -0.94 -12.89
N GLY A 285 16.05 -0.67 -11.84
CA GLY A 285 16.46 -0.80 -10.45
C GLY A 285 17.18 0.42 -9.86
N THR A 286 17.31 1.52 -10.61
CA THR A 286 17.89 2.78 -10.12
C THR A 286 17.17 3.29 -8.88
N PHE A 287 15.83 3.30 -8.90
CA PHE A 287 15.03 3.70 -7.74
C PHE A 287 15.32 2.82 -6.52
N ALA A 288 15.28 1.49 -6.70
CA ALA A 288 15.48 0.53 -5.60
C ALA A 288 16.87 0.68 -4.97
N SER A 289 17.91 0.83 -5.78
CA SER A 289 19.29 1.06 -5.33
C SER A 289 19.42 2.34 -4.50
N ASN A 290 18.83 3.44 -4.98
CA ASN A 290 18.84 4.73 -4.29
C ASN A 290 18.08 4.68 -2.96
N PHE A 291 16.89 4.06 -2.95
CA PHE A 291 16.07 3.89 -1.75
C PHE A 291 16.81 3.07 -0.69
N MET A 292 17.35 1.91 -1.07
CA MET A 292 18.11 1.07 -0.15
C MET A 292 19.35 1.79 0.39
N THR A 293 20.07 2.54 -0.44
CA THR A 293 21.24 3.33 -0.02
C THR A 293 20.84 4.40 1.00
N GLU A 294 19.79 5.18 0.72
CA GLU A 294 19.31 6.22 1.62
C GLU A 294 18.88 5.65 2.98
N PHE A 295 18.23 4.48 3.00
CA PHE A 295 17.70 3.88 4.21
C PHE A 295 18.71 3.05 5.01
N SER A 296 19.81 2.64 4.39
CA SER A 296 20.94 1.93 5.03
C SER A 296 22.09 2.89 5.35
N SER A 297 23.08 3.01 4.47
CA SER A 297 24.30 3.80 4.67
C SER A 297 24.03 5.31 4.77
N GLY A 298 22.99 5.81 4.09
CA GLY A 298 22.51 7.19 4.20
C GLY A 298 21.79 7.50 5.51
N ARG A 299 21.43 6.48 6.30
CA ARG A 299 20.77 6.58 7.61
C ARG A 299 19.52 7.48 7.61
N LYS A 300 18.78 7.49 6.50
CA LYS A 300 17.56 8.28 6.28
C LYS A 300 17.78 9.79 6.39
N THR A 301 19.00 10.28 6.20
CA THR A 301 19.35 11.69 6.44
C THR A 301 18.62 12.64 5.48
N ARG A 302 18.61 12.33 4.17
CA ARG A 302 17.88 13.13 3.18
C ARG A 302 16.39 12.96 3.38
N PHE A 303 15.94 11.73 3.58
CA PHE A 303 14.53 11.40 3.78
C PHE A 303 13.90 12.17 4.96
N LEU A 304 14.54 12.14 6.14
CA LEU A 304 14.05 12.84 7.33
C LEU A 304 14.17 14.37 7.20
N SER A 305 15.20 14.87 6.50
CA SER A 305 15.34 16.30 6.24
C SER A 305 14.26 16.82 5.30
N THR A 306 13.97 16.09 4.22
CA THR A 306 12.86 16.40 3.30
C THR A 306 11.53 16.35 4.04
N ARG A 307 11.26 15.28 4.80
CA ARG A 307 10.02 15.17 5.60
C ARG A 307 9.80 16.38 6.52
N ARG A 308 10.86 16.88 7.17
CA ARG A 308 10.76 18.08 8.02
C ARG A 308 10.38 19.31 7.19
N LYS A 309 11.07 19.55 6.07
CA LYS A 309 10.78 20.70 5.19
C LYS A 309 9.37 20.67 4.63
N GLU A 310 8.91 19.50 4.17
CA GLU A 310 7.54 19.35 3.65
C GLU A 310 6.49 19.63 4.74
N ALA A 311 6.76 19.26 5.99
CA ALA A 311 5.87 19.55 7.12
C ALA A 311 5.86 21.03 7.55
N GLU A 312 6.81 21.83 7.07
CA GLU A 312 6.92 23.28 7.31
C GLU A 312 6.23 24.11 6.21
N HIS A 313 5.69 23.47 5.16
CA HIS A 313 5.01 24.16 4.08
C HIS A 313 3.75 24.89 4.59
N GLN A 314 3.49 26.11 4.11
CA GLN A 314 2.40 26.97 4.61
C GLN A 314 1.02 26.29 4.54
N SER A 315 0.79 25.46 3.53
CA SER A 315 -0.47 24.71 3.39
C SER A 315 -0.75 23.76 4.56
N GLU A 316 0.29 23.27 5.26
CA GLU A 316 0.13 22.37 6.40
C GLU A 316 -0.38 23.11 7.64
N GLU A 317 0.12 24.33 7.87
CA GLU A 317 -0.35 25.20 8.96
C GLU A 317 -1.81 25.61 8.73
N VAL A 318 -2.11 26.21 7.58
CA VAL A 318 -3.45 26.64 7.18
C VAL A 318 -4.42 25.46 7.19
N GLY A 319 -4.01 24.34 6.58
CA GLY A 319 -4.83 23.13 6.52
C GLY A 319 -5.13 22.54 7.89
N LYS A 320 -4.20 22.60 8.85
CA LYS A 320 -4.43 22.12 10.21
C LYS A 320 -5.53 22.93 10.91
N GLU A 321 -5.51 24.25 10.79
CA GLU A 321 -6.54 25.12 11.34
C GLU A 321 -7.90 24.83 10.71
N LEU A 322 -7.99 24.86 9.37
CA LEU A 322 -9.25 24.64 8.65
C LEU A 322 -9.86 23.27 8.95
N ARG A 323 -9.05 22.20 8.96
CA ARG A 323 -9.53 20.85 9.31
C ARG A 323 -10.05 20.75 10.75
N SER A 324 -9.55 21.57 11.67
CA SER A 324 -10.01 21.57 13.07
C SER A 324 -11.43 22.15 13.24
N MET A 325 -11.84 23.01 12.30
CA MET A 325 -13.17 23.63 12.24
C MET A 325 -14.22 22.69 11.63
N MET A 326 -13.79 21.69 10.85
CA MET A 326 -14.66 20.75 10.14
C MET A 326 -15.14 19.64 11.09
N THR A 327 -16.39 19.73 11.54
CA THR A 327 -16.95 18.83 12.57
C THR A 327 -16.93 17.36 12.18
N TRP A 328 -17.10 17.04 10.90
CA TRP A 328 -17.11 15.66 10.39
C TRP A 328 -15.72 15.01 10.34
N LEU A 329 -14.63 15.77 10.54
CA LEU A 329 -13.27 15.25 10.63
C LEU A 329 -12.82 14.95 12.06
N LYS A 330 -13.62 15.33 13.08
CA LYS A 330 -13.34 15.01 14.48
C LYS A 330 -13.62 13.52 14.70
N LYS A 331 -12.56 12.74 14.91
CA LYS A 331 -12.60 11.32 15.27
C LYS A 331 -12.56 11.14 16.78
#